data_AF-B0MBL1-F1
#
_entry.id   AF-B0MBL1-F1
#
_cell.length_a   1.000
_cell.length_b   1.000
_cell.length_c   1.000
_cell.angle_alpha   90.00
_cell.angle_beta   90.00
_cell.angle_gamma   90.00
#
_symmetry.space_group_name_H-M   'P 1'
#
loop_
_entity.id
_entity.type
_entity.pdbx_description
1 polymer ?
#
loop_
_entity_poly.entity_id
_entity_poly.type
_entity_poly.pdbx_seq_one_letter_code
_entity_poly.pdbx_strand_id
1 'polypeptide(L)'
;MKRKIRIVMFAAAVMLALAAAGCQKKSEQNQKPFVSEKDLKAFIGETTKKDEVSDFPKLDYASDDRVMFHNSQGFYVFDLKEKKVTAALDLAKMKLFSEDGETEAKIIVSSDGNMVRLLRTKGEDTVKDYFYDVKEQTLSDKKQAFDDVYEGDIQNTDKKKFAGRPKEEVIRELMENGQNDSNALIQNDSTVDFLGYPSGVYMKEDQMFKNLSLVQYDVKAKKKTVTSLFDGFVKTDRETDASKLVFKGSRFMKFSENGVLYFDVDAMQKTDGTKGTFGELVIGNVFQSKSGKLTVTFEDISKGDLSLKPVLSLNNIDEKGEPQMIELTKGKNTYTFSGLKKELFYYIDYYATKDAPDEKSMEKTDQQNKKLRVSISS
;
A
#
# COMPACT_ATOMS: atom_id res chain seq x y z
N MET A 1 0.22 30.99 79.31
CA MET A 1 -0.39 30.03 78.34
C MET A 1 -0.31 30.57 76.90
N LYS A 2 0.83 30.54 76.19
CA LYS A 2 0.87 30.89 74.75
C LYS A 2 2.05 30.22 74.04
N ARG A 3 2.00 28.89 73.88
CA ARG A 3 2.98 28.12 73.08
C ARG A 3 2.39 26.78 72.60
N LYS A 4 1.19 26.78 72.01
CA LYS A 4 0.60 25.56 71.37
C LYS A 4 -0.27 25.83 70.13
N ILE A 5 -0.12 26.99 69.47
CA ILE A 5 -0.88 27.30 68.24
C ILE A 5 0.07 27.91 67.22
N ARG A 6 0.93 27.08 66.61
CA ARG A 6 1.64 27.40 65.36
C ARG A 6 2.06 26.17 64.55
N ILE A 7 1.95 24.96 65.11
CA ILE A 7 2.29 23.71 64.41
C ILE A 7 1.11 23.16 63.58
N VAL A 8 -0.14 23.54 63.88
CA VAL A 8 -1.31 22.98 63.18
C VAL A 8 -1.59 23.67 61.82
N MET A 9 -1.22 24.95 61.64
CA MET A 9 -1.42 25.63 60.34
C MET A 9 -0.35 25.29 59.30
N PHE A 10 0.88 24.90 59.70
CA PHE A 10 1.91 24.48 58.75
C PHE A 10 1.70 23.04 58.25
N ALA A 11 1.15 22.15 59.09
CA ALA A 11 0.80 20.80 58.65
C ALA A 11 -0.40 20.78 57.68
N ALA A 12 -1.39 21.66 57.87
CA ALA A 12 -2.54 21.75 56.97
C ALA A 12 -2.17 22.36 55.61
N ALA A 13 -1.28 23.36 55.56
CA ALA A 13 -0.84 23.97 54.29
C ALA A 13 0.08 23.03 53.48
N VAL A 14 0.92 22.22 54.13
CA VAL A 14 1.74 21.22 53.45
C VAL A 14 0.91 20.02 52.97
N MET A 15 -0.13 19.62 53.71
CA MET A 15 -1.07 18.58 53.26
C MET A 15 -1.99 19.05 52.12
N LEU A 16 -2.37 20.33 52.07
CA LEU A 16 -3.14 20.89 50.94
C LEU A 16 -2.27 21.12 49.69
N ALA A 17 -0.99 21.45 49.85
CA ALA A 17 -0.04 21.54 48.73
C ALA A 17 0.30 20.15 48.14
N LEU A 18 0.28 19.09 48.95
CA LEU A 18 0.42 17.71 48.48
C LEU A 18 -0.87 17.18 47.82
N ALA A 19 -2.04 17.72 48.16
CA ALA A 19 -3.29 17.40 47.47
C ALA A 19 -3.47 18.15 46.13
N ALA A 20 -2.79 19.29 45.94
CA ALA A 20 -2.81 20.05 44.68
C ALA A 20 -1.69 19.65 43.69
N ALA A 21 -0.64 18.96 44.14
CA ALA A 21 0.36 18.32 43.28
C ALA A 21 -0.04 16.91 42.80
N GLY A 22 -1.14 16.35 43.33
CA GLY A 22 -1.65 15.01 43.01
C GLY A 22 -2.58 14.93 41.80
N CYS A 23 -2.92 16.06 41.16
CA CYS A 23 -3.44 16.06 39.80
C CYS A 23 -2.28 16.06 38.80
N GLN A 24 -1.35 15.12 38.93
CA GLN A 24 -0.72 14.59 37.74
C GLN A 24 -1.88 14.12 36.87
N LYS A 25 -2.06 14.75 35.70
CA LYS A 25 -2.81 14.16 34.60
C LYS A 25 -2.51 12.67 34.65
N LYS A 26 -3.54 11.83 34.81
CA LYS A 26 -3.44 10.41 34.46
C LYS A 26 -2.80 10.42 33.08
N SER A 27 -1.49 10.20 33.03
CA SER A 27 -0.74 10.10 31.80
C SER A 27 -1.36 8.94 31.03
N GLU A 28 -1.10 8.88 29.73
CA GLU A 28 -1.61 7.90 28.77
C GLU A 28 -1.11 6.46 29.07
N GLN A 29 -1.29 6.00 30.31
CA GLN A 29 -0.48 4.97 30.99
C GLN A 29 -1.09 3.57 30.93
N ASN A 30 -1.91 3.27 29.92
CA ASN A 30 -2.57 1.95 29.84
C ASN A 30 -2.68 1.43 28.41
N GLN A 31 -1.66 1.67 27.60
CA GLN A 31 -1.54 0.96 26.34
C GLN A 31 -0.66 -0.26 26.53
N LYS A 32 -1.28 -1.42 26.37
CA LYS A 32 -0.60 -2.71 26.41
C LYS A 32 -0.56 -3.29 25.00
N PRO A 33 0.52 -4.01 24.65
CA PRO A 33 0.55 -4.76 23.40
C PRO A 33 -0.60 -5.77 23.36
N PHE A 34 -1.21 -5.92 22.19
CA PHE A 34 -2.14 -7.02 21.93
C PHE A 34 -1.33 -8.27 21.63
N VAL A 35 -1.52 -9.32 22.42
CA VAL A 35 -0.71 -10.54 22.34
C VAL A 35 -1.55 -11.81 22.33
N SER A 36 -2.77 -11.73 22.87
CA SER A 36 -3.71 -12.85 22.78
C SER A 36 -4.38 -12.86 21.41
N GLU A 37 -4.66 -14.04 20.87
CA GLU A 37 -5.34 -14.17 19.58
C GLU A 37 -6.69 -13.44 19.56
N LYS A 38 -7.42 -13.46 20.70
CA LYS A 38 -8.68 -12.75 20.86
C LYS A 38 -8.50 -11.25 20.71
N ASP A 39 -7.50 -10.68 21.39
CA ASP A 39 -7.30 -9.23 21.39
C ASP A 39 -6.71 -8.75 20.05
N LEU A 40 -5.85 -9.56 19.43
CA LEU A 40 -5.34 -9.33 18.07
C LEU A 40 -6.48 -9.32 17.04
N LYS A 41 -7.36 -10.32 17.08
CA LYS A 41 -8.55 -10.38 16.21
C LYS A 41 -9.48 -9.20 16.42
N ALA A 42 -9.70 -8.80 17.68
CA ALA A 42 -10.50 -7.63 17.99
C ALA A 42 -9.87 -6.34 17.44
N PHE A 43 -8.58 -6.12 17.69
CA PHE A 43 -7.86 -4.95 17.22
C PHE A 43 -7.82 -4.88 15.68
N ILE A 44 -7.33 -5.91 15.01
CA ILE A 44 -7.25 -5.96 13.54
C ILE A 44 -8.66 -5.84 12.93
N GLY A 45 -9.65 -6.52 13.50
CA GLY A 45 -11.04 -6.46 13.07
C GLY A 45 -11.72 -5.09 13.29
N GLU A 46 -11.27 -4.29 14.26
CA GLU A 46 -11.73 -2.91 14.43
C GLU A 46 -11.05 -1.97 13.43
N THR A 47 -9.74 -2.11 13.24
CA THR A 47 -8.96 -1.28 12.30
C THR A 47 -9.46 -1.44 10.87
N THR A 48 -9.77 -2.67 10.44
CA THR A 48 -10.32 -2.97 9.10
C THR A 48 -11.69 -2.34 8.82
N LYS A 49 -12.41 -1.83 9.82
CA LYS A 49 -13.73 -1.18 9.62
C LYS A 49 -13.63 0.30 9.32
N LYS A 50 -12.44 0.90 9.42
CA LYS A 50 -12.24 2.32 9.12
C LYS A 50 -12.35 2.52 7.61
N ASP A 51 -13.16 3.50 7.21
CA ASP A 51 -13.35 3.91 5.82
C ASP A 51 -12.25 4.89 5.33
N GLU A 52 -11.21 5.07 6.13
CA GLU A 52 -10.08 5.95 5.85
C GLU A 52 -9.04 5.26 4.97
N VAL A 53 -8.27 6.08 4.25
CA VAL A 53 -7.08 5.62 3.55
C VAL A 53 -5.89 5.84 4.48
N SER A 54 -5.19 4.76 4.84
CA SER A 54 -4.00 4.82 5.67
C SER A 54 -2.74 4.93 4.83
N ASP A 55 -1.67 5.39 5.48
CA ASP A 55 -0.32 5.23 4.97
C ASP A 55 -0.02 3.77 4.70
N PHE A 56 0.69 3.58 3.60
CA PHE A 56 1.15 2.29 3.15
C PHE A 56 2.05 1.59 4.18
N PRO A 57 1.85 0.28 4.44
CA PRO A 57 2.68 -0.44 5.39
C PRO A 57 4.16 -0.45 5.00
N LYS A 58 5.03 -0.29 5.98
CA LYS A 58 6.49 -0.30 5.82
C LYS A 58 7.10 -1.42 6.64
N LEU A 59 8.11 -2.10 6.08
CA LEU A 59 8.94 -3.02 6.84
C LEU A 59 9.91 -2.26 7.73
N ASP A 60 9.97 -2.67 8.99
CA ASP A 60 10.88 -2.12 9.99
C ASP A 60 12.00 -3.08 10.34
N TYR A 61 11.77 -4.40 10.22
CA TYR A 61 12.73 -5.43 10.59
C TYR A 61 12.45 -6.76 9.86
N ALA A 62 13.50 -7.48 9.50
CA ALA A 62 13.42 -8.85 8.98
C ALA A 62 14.56 -9.72 9.53
N SER A 63 14.24 -10.94 9.93
CA SER A 63 15.19 -11.99 10.29
C SER A 63 14.62 -13.37 9.99
N ASP A 64 15.39 -14.43 10.23
CA ASP A 64 14.92 -15.81 10.00
C ASP A 64 13.73 -16.22 10.89
N ASP A 65 13.50 -15.53 12.00
CA ASP A 65 12.46 -15.87 12.96
C ASP A 65 11.23 -14.95 12.86
N ARG A 66 11.41 -13.68 12.49
CA ARG A 66 10.33 -12.69 12.53
C ARG A 66 10.48 -11.56 11.53
N VAL A 67 9.35 -10.97 11.21
CA VAL A 67 9.24 -9.70 10.48
C VAL A 67 8.44 -8.71 11.31
N MET A 68 8.84 -7.44 11.27
CA MET A 68 8.07 -6.34 11.86
C MET A 68 7.75 -5.29 10.83
N PHE A 69 6.53 -4.77 10.92
CA PHE A 69 6.04 -3.76 10.00
C PHE A 69 5.00 -2.89 10.67
N HIS A 70 4.79 -1.70 10.12
CA HIS A 70 3.79 -0.78 10.62
C HIS A 70 3.03 -0.09 9.51
N ASN A 71 1.88 0.46 9.87
CA ASN A 71 1.21 1.53 9.16
C ASN A 71 0.78 2.62 10.16
N SER A 72 -0.03 3.60 9.74
CA SER A 72 -0.50 4.66 10.64
C SER A 72 -1.32 4.15 11.84
N GLN A 73 -1.96 2.98 11.69
CA GLN A 73 -2.89 2.42 12.67
C GLN A 73 -2.19 1.51 13.68
N GLY A 74 -1.23 0.70 13.23
CA GLY A 74 -0.62 -0.32 14.06
C GLY A 74 0.80 -0.68 13.70
N PHE A 75 1.51 -1.18 14.71
CA PHE A 75 2.77 -1.90 14.59
C PHE A 75 2.49 -3.38 14.79
N TYR A 76 3.10 -4.25 14.00
CA TYR A 76 2.82 -5.68 13.98
C TYR A 76 4.10 -6.49 14.04
N VAL A 77 4.09 -7.54 14.85
CA VAL A 77 5.14 -8.56 14.91
C VAL A 77 4.60 -9.84 14.29
N PHE A 78 5.24 -10.31 13.24
CA PHE A 78 4.89 -11.54 12.52
C PHE A 78 5.93 -12.61 12.76
N ASP A 79 5.49 -13.79 13.21
CA ASP A 79 6.34 -14.96 13.42
C ASP A 79 6.39 -15.80 12.14
N LEU A 80 7.59 -16.02 11.59
CA LEU A 80 7.77 -16.73 10.33
C LEU A 80 7.52 -18.24 10.43
N LYS A 81 7.71 -18.82 11.61
CA LYS A 81 7.48 -20.25 11.85
C LYS A 81 5.99 -20.54 11.99
N GLU A 82 5.30 -19.73 12.79
CA GLU A 82 3.85 -19.83 13.02
C GLU A 82 3.03 -19.22 11.89
N LYS A 83 3.65 -18.42 11.02
CA LYS A 83 3.05 -17.71 9.88
C LYS A 83 1.84 -16.86 10.28
N LYS A 84 1.97 -16.11 11.37
CA LYS A 84 0.89 -15.26 11.89
C LYS A 84 1.43 -14.06 12.67
N VAL A 85 0.62 -13.02 12.77
CA VAL A 85 0.85 -11.93 13.72
C VAL A 85 0.76 -12.47 15.15
N THR A 86 1.78 -12.22 15.96
CA THR A 86 1.87 -12.66 17.37
C THR A 86 1.78 -11.50 18.36
N ALA A 87 2.05 -10.27 17.90
CA ALA A 87 1.83 -9.09 18.70
C ALA A 87 1.47 -7.87 17.84
N ALA A 88 0.74 -6.92 18.43
CA ALA A 88 0.47 -5.63 17.81
C ALA A 88 0.42 -4.48 18.82
N LEU A 89 0.71 -3.26 18.35
CA LEU A 89 0.50 -2.00 19.08
C LEU A 89 -0.47 -1.12 18.30
N ASP A 90 -1.34 -0.39 19.01
CA ASP A 90 -2.28 0.58 18.41
C ASP A 90 -1.62 1.98 18.32
N LEU A 91 -0.94 2.23 17.21
CA LEU A 91 -0.18 3.46 17.01
C LEU A 91 -1.07 4.70 16.92
N ALA A 92 -2.32 4.52 16.48
CA ALA A 92 -3.32 5.60 16.43
C ALA A 92 -3.68 6.08 17.85
N LYS A 93 -3.96 5.16 18.77
CA LYS A 93 -4.22 5.51 20.19
C LYS A 93 -2.98 6.02 20.91
N MET A 94 -1.78 5.56 20.51
CA MET A 94 -0.51 6.15 20.96
C MET A 94 -0.33 7.58 20.43
N LYS A 95 -1.11 7.99 19.42
CA LYS A 95 -0.94 9.24 18.67
C LYS A 95 0.49 9.37 18.17
N LEU A 96 1.05 8.29 17.63
CA LEU A 96 2.44 8.29 17.16
C LEU A 96 2.58 9.07 15.84
N PHE A 97 1.58 9.01 14.97
CA PHE A 97 1.52 9.79 13.72
C PHE A 97 0.77 11.11 13.94
N SER A 98 1.24 12.18 13.30
CA SER A 98 0.65 13.52 13.41
C SER A 98 -0.52 13.69 12.46
N GLU A 99 -1.62 14.28 12.95
CA GLU A 99 -2.73 14.74 12.10
C GLU A 99 -2.46 16.12 11.48
N ASP A 100 -1.53 16.90 12.06
CA ASP A 100 -1.22 18.28 11.67
C ASP A 100 -0.08 18.43 10.67
N GLY A 101 0.61 17.32 10.32
CA GLY A 101 1.76 17.31 9.42
C GLY A 101 3.04 17.97 9.96
N GLU A 102 3.06 18.44 11.22
CA GLU A 102 4.22 19.14 11.81
C GLU A 102 5.22 18.22 12.52
N THR A 103 4.84 16.96 12.78
CA THR A 103 5.68 16.00 13.49
C THR A 103 5.92 14.73 12.67
N GLU A 104 7.10 14.14 12.87
CA GLU A 104 7.57 12.94 12.16
C GLU A 104 7.55 11.74 13.11
N ALA A 105 7.03 10.60 12.65
CA ALA A 105 7.10 9.33 13.36
C ALA A 105 8.32 8.53 12.89
N LYS A 106 9.07 7.94 13.82
CA LYS A 106 10.21 7.07 13.56
C LYS A 106 10.06 5.78 14.35
N ILE A 107 10.23 4.66 13.65
CA ILE A 107 10.33 3.33 14.25
C ILE A 107 11.77 2.88 14.07
N ILE A 108 12.42 2.57 15.18
CA ILE A 108 13.82 2.12 15.21
C ILE A 108 13.82 0.76 15.90
N VAL A 109 14.40 -0.24 15.27
CA VAL A 109 14.46 -1.61 15.79
C VAL A 109 15.91 -1.95 16.12
N SER A 110 16.15 -2.64 17.23
CA SER A 110 17.47 -3.17 17.57
C SER A 110 17.87 -4.26 16.58
N SER A 111 19.18 -4.46 16.39
CA SER A 111 19.73 -5.43 15.44
C SER A 111 19.24 -6.86 15.69
N ASP A 112 18.99 -7.21 16.95
CA ASP A 112 18.48 -8.52 17.37
C ASP A 112 16.94 -8.63 17.32
N GLY A 113 16.24 -7.54 16.98
CA GLY A 113 14.78 -7.50 16.89
C GLY A 113 14.07 -7.70 18.24
N ASN A 114 14.70 -7.40 19.36
CA ASN A 114 14.08 -7.52 20.69
C ASN A 114 13.56 -6.20 21.25
N MET A 115 14.13 -5.07 20.82
CA MET A 115 13.72 -3.74 21.25
C MET A 115 13.25 -2.90 20.07
N VAL A 116 12.10 -2.26 20.23
CA VAL A 116 11.55 -1.30 19.25
C VAL A 116 11.35 0.04 19.93
N ARG A 117 11.99 1.08 19.41
CA ARG A 117 11.79 2.46 19.84
C ARG A 117 10.84 3.17 18.89
N LEU A 118 9.75 3.68 19.43
CA LEU A 118 8.67 4.38 18.73
C LEU A 118 8.72 5.84 19.12
N LEU A 119 9.19 6.68 18.20
CA LEU A 119 9.52 8.08 18.45
C LEU A 119 8.63 8.98 17.60
N ARG A 120 8.19 10.10 18.17
CA ARG A 120 7.59 11.21 17.43
C ARG A 120 8.38 12.49 17.69
N THR A 121 8.87 13.14 16.65
CA THR A 121 9.73 14.34 16.74
C THR A 121 9.14 15.55 16.04
N LYS A 122 9.43 16.75 16.56
CA LYS A 122 9.20 18.04 15.88
C LYS A 122 10.56 18.73 15.72
N GLY A 123 11.17 18.61 14.54
CA GLY A 123 12.58 18.95 14.37
C GLY A 123 13.47 18.07 15.26
N GLU A 124 14.29 18.68 16.09
CA GLU A 124 15.17 17.97 17.05
C GLU A 124 14.44 17.56 18.35
N ASP A 125 13.26 18.14 18.61
CA ASP A 125 12.53 17.91 19.85
C ASP A 125 11.76 16.59 19.83
N THR A 126 11.91 15.81 20.90
CA THR A 126 11.13 14.58 21.10
C THR A 126 9.79 14.92 21.75
N VAL A 127 8.69 14.57 21.06
CA VAL A 127 7.31 14.78 21.52
C VAL A 127 6.77 13.54 22.22
N LYS A 128 7.05 12.35 21.67
CA LYS A 128 6.71 11.05 22.26
C LYS A 128 7.87 10.08 22.06
N ASP A 129 8.14 9.25 23.06
CA ASP A 129 9.21 8.25 23.01
C ASP A 129 8.75 7.01 23.79
N TYR A 130 8.60 5.89 23.10
CA TYR A 130 8.21 4.62 23.72
C TYR A 130 9.19 3.52 23.33
N PHE A 131 9.35 2.56 24.24
CA PHE A 131 10.20 1.40 24.11
C PHE A 131 9.32 0.16 24.26
N TYR A 132 9.27 -0.65 23.21
CA TYR A 132 8.56 -1.91 23.19
C TYR A 132 9.58 -3.05 23.24
N ASP A 133 9.53 -3.81 24.34
CA ASP A 133 10.24 -5.08 24.45
C ASP A 133 9.37 -6.17 23.80
N VAL A 134 9.86 -6.69 22.68
CA VAL A 134 9.14 -7.65 21.84
C VAL A 134 9.04 -9.01 22.54
N LYS A 135 10.07 -9.39 23.29
CA LYS A 135 10.16 -10.69 23.95
C LYS A 135 9.30 -10.73 25.21
N GLU A 136 9.43 -9.72 26.06
CA GLU A 136 8.65 -9.59 27.29
C GLU A 136 7.24 -9.05 27.01
N GLN A 137 7.00 -8.58 25.78
CA GLN A 137 5.74 -8.00 25.32
C GLN A 137 5.27 -6.84 26.21
N THR A 138 6.20 -5.94 26.55
CA THR A 138 5.93 -4.80 27.41
C THR A 138 6.24 -3.47 26.71
N LEU A 139 5.36 -2.48 26.91
CA LEU A 139 5.54 -1.13 26.40
C LEU A 139 5.87 -0.19 27.56
N SER A 140 6.88 0.64 27.40
CA SER A 140 7.32 1.62 28.39
C SER A 140 7.59 2.98 27.76
N ASP A 141 7.35 4.06 28.50
CA ASP A 141 7.79 5.43 28.19
C ASP A 141 9.13 5.77 28.86
N LYS A 142 9.69 4.84 29.64
CA LYS A 142 11.00 5.01 30.27
C LYS A 142 12.07 4.59 29.28
N LYS A 143 13.11 5.40 29.17
CA LYS A 143 14.30 5.07 28.39
C LYS A 143 14.84 3.71 28.81
N GLN A 144 14.98 2.81 27.84
CA GLN A 144 15.60 1.51 28.02
C GLN A 144 16.94 1.46 27.29
N ALA A 145 17.80 0.51 27.69
CA ALA A 145 18.98 0.20 26.92
C ALA A 145 18.53 -0.26 25.53
N PHE A 146 19.15 0.31 24.52
CA PHE A 146 18.86 0.03 23.13
C PHE A 146 20.22 -0.24 22.49
N ASP A 147 20.41 -1.49 22.06
CA ASP A 147 21.65 -1.94 21.43
C ASP A 147 21.79 -1.34 20.02
N ASP A 148 22.69 -1.89 19.21
CA ASP A 148 22.91 -1.49 17.82
C ASP A 148 21.60 -1.47 17.02
N VAL A 149 21.46 -0.50 16.12
CA VAL A 149 20.26 -0.33 15.27
C VAL A 149 20.29 -1.31 14.11
N TYR A 150 19.14 -1.90 13.78
CA TYR A 150 18.99 -2.70 12.59
C TYR A 150 19.15 -1.86 11.31
N GLU A 151 20.19 -2.12 10.54
CA GLU A 151 20.51 -1.44 9.27
C GLU A 151 20.24 -2.34 8.04
N GLY A 152 19.35 -3.32 8.17
CA GLY A 152 19.15 -4.34 7.14
C GLY A 152 18.40 -3.86 5.90
N ASP A 153 18.20 -2.56 5.72
CA ASP A 153 17.73 -2.01 4.45
C ASP A 153 18.81 -2.24 3.37
N ILE A 154 18.49 -3.06 2.36
CA ILE A 154 19.45 -3.40 1.31
C ILE A 154 19.82 -2.15 0.48
N GLN A 155 18.90 -1.20 0.29
CA GLN A 155 19.20 0.03 -0.43
C GLN A 155 20.35 0.79 0.27
N ASN A 156 20.34 0.82 1.61
CA ASN A 156 21.30 1.56 2.43
C ASN A 156 22.65 0.87 2.65
N THR A 157 22.80 -0.40 2.26
CA THR A 157 24.11 -1.07 2.41
C THR A 157 25.14 -0.59 1.37
N ASP A 158 26.39 -0.40 1.78
CA ASP A 158 27.54 -0.11 0.92
C ASP A 158 27.94 -1.29 -0.01
N LYS A 159 27.36 -2.47 0.21
CA LYS A 159 27.65 -3.66 -0.60
C LYS A 159 27.09 -3.51 -2.01
N LYS A 160 27.97 -3.57 -3.02
CA LYS A 160 27.60 -3.59 -4.45
C LYS A 160 26.94 -4.90 -4.89
N LYS A 161 27.09 -5.96 -4.11
CA LYS A 161 26.53 -7.28 -4.39
C LYS A 161 25.84 -7.84 -3.17
N PHE A 162 24.72 -8.53 -3.39
CA PHE A 162 24.02 -9.31 -2.39
C PHE A 162 23.90 -10.75 -2.87
N ALA A 163 24.28 -11.71 -2.02
CA ALA A 163 24.30 -13.14 -2.36
C ALA A 163 24.98 -13.49 -3.70
N GLY A 164 26.03 -12.75 -4.06
CA GLY A 164 26.80 -12.94 -5.29
C GLY A 164 26.23 -12.23 -6.54
N ARG A 165 25.05 -11.62 -6.45
CA ARG A 165 24.42 -10.86 -7.55
C ARG A 165 24.54 -9.35 -7.35
N PRO A 166 24.53 -8.54 -8.42
CA PRO A 166 24.45 -7.08 -8.29
C PRO A 166 23.24 -6.69 -7.44
N LYS A 167 23.46 -5.83 -6.44
CA LYS A 167 22.40 -5.40 -5.52
C LYS A 167 21.21 -4.81 -6.28
N GLU A 168 21.51 -3.98 -7.28
CA GLU A 168 20.51 -3.25 -8.07
C GLU A 168 19.62 -4.20 -8.87
N GLU A 169 20.15 -5.35 -9.33
CA GLU A 169 19.32 -6.37 -9.99
C GLU A 169 18.39 -7.07 -9.01
N VAL A 170 18.86 -7.38 -7.80
CA VAL A 170 18.04 -8.01 -6.75
C VAL A 170 16.89 -7.09 -6.36
N ILE A 171 17.19 -5.81 -6.13
CA ILE A 171 16.17 -4.78 -5.83
C ILE A 171 15.20 -4.66 -7.00
N ARG A 172 15.67 -4.57 -8.24
CA ARG A 172 14.80 -4.47 -9.42
C ARG A 172 13.88 -5.68 -9.55
N GLU A 173 14.37 -6.90 -9.31
CA GLU A 173 13.54 -8.11 -9.34
C GLU A 173 12.48 -8.15 -8.23
N LEU A 174 12.77 -7.57 -7.06
CA LEU A 174 11.78 -7.38 -6.00
C LEU A 174 10.75 -6.33 -6.40
N MET A 175 11.17 -5.19 -6.93
CA MET A 175 10.28 -4.11 -7.40
C MET A 175 9.42 -4.51 -8.60
N GLU A 176 9.94 -5.33 -9.53
CA GLU A 176 9.17 -5.93 -10.62
C GLU A 176 8.04 -6.84 -10.12
N ASN A 177 8.09 -7.25 -8.84
CA ASN A 177 7.15 -8.17 -8.22
C ASN A 177 6.55 -7.61 -6.91
N GLY A 178 6.69 -6.30 -6.69
CA GLY A 178 6.39 -5.60 -5.44
C GLY A 178 6.13 -4.10 -5.67
N GLN A 179 5.94 -3.35 -4.59
CA GLN A 179 5.69 -1.90 -4.61
C GLN A 179 6.97 -1.07 -4.80
N ASN A 180 6.85 0.18 -5.25
CA ASN A 180 7.96 1.12 -5.28
C ASN A 180 8.30 1.78 -3.91
N ASP A 181 7.44 1.67 -2.89
CA ASP A 181 7.59 2.44 -1.63
C ASP A 181 7.91 1.60 -0.38
N SER A 182 8.03 0.26 -0.48
CA SER A 182 8.48 -0.55 0.65
C SER A 182 10.01 -0.69 0.63
N ASN A 183 10.63 -0.74 1.81
CA ASN A 183 12.04 -1.05 1.93
C ASN A 183 12.25 -2.54 1.64
N ALA A 184 13.37 -2.88 0.99
CA ALA A 184 13.76 -4.26 0.79
C ALA A 184 14.72 -4.64 1.91
N LEU A 185 14.30 -5.50 2.83
CA LEU A 185 15.05 -5.80 4.04
C LEU A 185 15.82 -7.13 3.92
N ILE A 186 17.10 -7.12 4.25
CA ILE A 186 17.96 -8.30 4.31
C ILE A 186 17.50 -9.16 5.48
N GLN A 187 16.89 -10.30 5.19
CA GLN A 187 16.51 -11.29 6.21
C GLN A 187 17.74 -12.09 6.69
N ASN A 188 18.59 -12.51 5.74
CA ASN A 188 19.82 -13.26 5.98
C ASN A 188 20.79 -13.13 4.78
N ASP A 189 21.87 -13.92 4.75
CA ASP A 189 22.92 -13.86 3.72
C ASP A 189 22.47 -14.14 2.27
N SER A 190 21.25 -14.65 2.08
CA SER A 190 20.70 -14.98 0.76
C SER A 190 19.27 -14.52 0.51
N THR A 191 18.55 -14.13 1.55
CA THR A 191 17.13 -13.80 1.47
C THR A 191 16.89 -12.32 1.73
N VAL A 192 16.06 -11.72 0.89
CA VAL A 192 15.56 -10.35 1.06
C VAL A 192 14.04 -10.40 1.12
N ASP A 193 13.49 -9.64 2.06
CA ASP A 193 12.08 -9.53 2.36
C ASP A 193 11.52 -8.21 1.86
N PHE A 194 10.26 -8.26 1.45
CA PHE A 194 9.56 -7.13 0.87
C PHE A 194 8.06 -7.23 1.15
N LEU A 195 7.36 -6.12 1.40
CA LEU A 195 5.89 -6.15 1.51
C LEU A 195 5.24 -6.04 0.14
N GLY A 196 4.51 -7.09 -0.23
CA GLY A 196 3.69 -7.13 -1.43
C GLY A 196 2.23 -6.83 -1.12
N TYR A 197 1.62 -5.94 -1.90
CA TYR A 197 0.18 -5.74 -1.95
C TYR A 197 -0.21 -5.05 -3.27
N PRO A 198 -1.51 -4.98 -3.59
CA PRO A 198 -2.02 -4.38 -4.82
C PRO A 198 -1.71 -2.87 -4.89
N SER A 199 -0.69 -2.48 -5.66
CA SER A 199 -0.10 -1.18 -6.08
C SER A 199 -0.75 0.09 -5.57
N GLY A 200 0.10 1.07 -5.23
CA GLY A 200 0.23 2.41 -5.84
C GLY A 200 -0.98 3.34 -5.92
N VAL A 201 -2.16 2.87 -5.56
CA VAL A 201 -3.43 3.56 -5.58
C VAL A 201 -3.93 3.53 -4.15
N TYR A 202 -4.42 4.67 -3.67
CA TYR A 202 -5.06 4.82 -2.37
C TYR A 202 -6.02 3.65 -2.09
N MET A 203 -5.66 2.80 -1.13
CA MET A 203 -6.38 1.58 -0.80
C MET A 203 -7.10 1.78 0.54
N LYS A 204 -8.37 1.38 0.60
CA LYS A 204 -9.10 1.35 1.87
C LYS A 204 -8.43 0.39 2.85
N GLU A 205 -8.54 0.71 4.14
CA GLU A 205 -7.92 -0.06 5.21
C GLU A 205 -8.27 -1.57 5.14
N ASP A 206 -9.55 -1.90 4.93
CA ASP A 206 -10.00 -3.29 4.83
C ASP A 206 -9.30 -4.07 3.70
N GLN A 207 -9.09 -3.42 2.56
CA GLN A 207 -8.42 -4.00 1.39
C GLN A 207 -6.93 -4.17 1.64
N MET A 208 -6.30 -3.24 2.35
CA MET A 208 -4.89 -3.36 2.73
C MET A 208 -4.67 -4.59 3.61
N PHE A 209 -5.45 -4.76 4.68
CA PHE A 209 -5.31 -5.93 5.56
C PHE A 209 -5.58 -7.25 4.84
N LYS A 210 -6.52 -7.30 3.89
CA LYS A 210 -6.84 -8.53 3.13
C LYS A 210 -5.72 -8.96 2.19
N ASN A 211 -4.99 -8.00 1.63
CA ASN A 211 -4.07 -8.25 0.53
C ASN A 211 -2.58 -8.09 0.91
N LEU A 212 -2.28 -7.56 2.10
CA LEU A 212 -0.89 -7.42 2.56
C LEU A 212 -0.22 -8.78 2.74
N SER A 213 0.91 -8.94 2.05
CA SER A 213 1.70 -10.15 2.04
C SER A 213 3.18 -9.85 2.24
N LEU A 214 3.89 -10.79 2.84
CA LEU A 214 5.35 -10.84 2.85
C LEU A 214 5.84 -11.60 1.62
N VAL A 215 6.71 -10.97 0.84
CA VAL A 215 7.42 -11.57 -0.28
C VAL A 215 8.85 -11.81 0.16
N GLN A 216 9.24 -13.08 0.25
CA GLN A 216 10.60 -13.50 0.59
C GLN A 216 11.29 -14.01 -0.68
N TYR A 217 12.42 -13.41 -1.03
CA TYR A 217 13.18 -13.79 -2.22
C TYR A 217 14.54 -14.36 -1.84
N ASP A 218 14.71 -15.67 -2.04
CA ASP A 218 16.01 -16.32 -1.97
C ASP A 218 16.76 -16.08 -3.28
N VAL A 219 17.77 -15.23 -3.20
CA VAL A 219 18.56 -14.75 -4.34
C VAL A 219 19.45 -15.86 -4.92
N LYS A 220 19.92 -16.81 -4.10
CA LYS A 220 20.75 -17.92 -4.56
C LYS A 220 19.91 -18.97 -5.27
N ALA A 221 18.77 -19.34 -4.67
CA ALA A 221 17.85 -20.32 -5.24
C ALA A 221 16.96 -19.74 -6.34
N LYS A 222 16.93 -18.41 -6.50
CA LYS A 222 15.98 -17.67 -7.35
C LYS A 222 14.53 -18.07 -7.08
N LYS A 223 14.21 -18.30 -5.80
CA LYS A 223 12.91 -18.78 -5.37
C LYS A 223 12.18 -17.71 -4.57
N LYS A 224 10.91 -17.51 -4.88
CA LYS A 224 10.02 -16.60 -4.17
C LYS A 224 9.03 -17.36 -3.33
N THR A 225 8.73 -16.81 -2.15
CA THR A 225 7.64 -17.27 -1.29
C THR A 225 6.78 -16.06 -0.94
N VAL A 226 5.47 -16.22 -1.06
CA VAL A 226 4.49 -15.18 -0.70
C VAL A 226 3.64 -15.69 0.45
N THR A 227 3.58 -14.93 1.53
CA THR A 227 2.84 -15.29 2.75
C THR A 227 1.89 -14.15 3.11
N SER A 228 0.59 -14.42 3.20
CA SER A 228 -0.38 -13.42 3.69
C SER A 228 -0.09 -13.10 5.17
N LEU A 229 -0.02 -11.81 5.51
CA LEU A 229 0.38 -11.39 6.86
C LEU A 229 -0.77 -11.44 7.86
N PHE A 230 -2.01 -11.30 7.40
CA PHE A 230 -3.20 -11.25 8.26
C PHE A 230 -4.15 -12.44 8.07
N ASP A 231 -3.65 -13.54 7.47
CA ASP A 231 -4.41 -14.79 7.42
C ASP A 231 -4.80 -15.25 8.83
N GLY A 232 -6.01 -15.78 8.96
CA GLY A 232 -6.61 -16.13 10.26
C GLY A 232 -7.12 -14.95 11.11
N PHE A 233 -6.77 -13.70 10.80
CA PHE A 233 -7.30 -12.50 11.45
C PHE A 233 -8.38 -11.80 10.63
N VAL A 234 -8.17 -11.71 9.32
CA VAL A 234 -9.15 -11.21 8.37
C VAL A 234 -9.48 -12.29 7.36
N LYS A 235 -10.69 -12.24 6.80
CA LYS A 235 -11.01 -13.07 5.64
C LYS A 235 -10.23 -12.52 4.44
N THR A 236 -9.09 -13.12 4.15
CA THR A 236 -8.28 -12.82 2.96
C THR A 236 -9.08 -13.09 1.71
N ASP A 237 -8.93 -12.26 0.69
CA ASP A 237 -9.57 -12.51 -0.60
C ASP A 237 -8.92 -13.73 -1.26
N ARG A 238 -9.71 -14.78 -1.46
CA ARG A 238 -9.32 -15.95 -2.26
C ARG A 238 -9.71 -15.74 -3.72
N GLU A 239 -9.11 -16.49 -4.63
CA GLU A 239 -9.48 -16.47 -6.05
C GLU A 239 -11.00 -16.72 -6.26
N THR A 240 -11.60 -17.57 -5.42
CA THR A 240 -13.05 -17.81 -5.42
C THR A 240 -13.87 -16.67 -4.82
N ASP A 241 -13.32 -15.87 -3.92
CA ASP A 241 -14.01 -14.72 -3.34
C ASP A 241 -14.05 -13.56 -4.34
N ALA A 242 -13.00 -13.37 -5.15
CA ALA A 242 -12.99 -12.41 -6.26
C ALA A 242 -14.15 -12.60 -7.24
N SER A 243 -14.55 -13.85 -7.52
CA SER A 243 -15.70 -14.18 -8.38
C SER A 243 -17.08 -13.83 -7.78
N LYS A 244 -17.16 -13.53 -6.47
CA LYS A 244 -18.39 -13.20 -5.74
C LYS A 244 -18.52 -11.72 -5.41
N LEU A 245 -17.50 -10.93 -5.71
CA LEU A 245 -17.49 -9.49 -5.52
C LEU A 245 -18.41 -8.84 -6.56
N VAL A 246 -19.54 -8.30 -6.10
CA VAL A 246 -20.43 -7.44 -6.90
C VAL A 246 -20.22 -6.02 -6.43
N PHE A 247 -19.42 -5.25 -7.16
CA PHE A 247 -19.16 -3.84 -6.85
C PHE A 247 -19.92 -2.93 -7.80
N LYS A 248 -20.62 -1.95 -7.21
CA LYS A 248 -21.23 -0.85 -7.96
C LYS A 248 -20.21 0.27 -8.07
N GLY A 249 -19.39 0.22 -9.13
CA GLY A 249 -18.44 1.26 -9.49
C GLY A 249 -17.23 1.32 -8.57
N SER A 250 -16.19 0.53 -8.86
CA SER A 250 -14.78 0.76 -8.54
C SER A 250 -13.94 -0.40 -9.11
N ARG A 251 -12.91 -0.04 -9.88
CA ARG A 251 -12.00 -0.83 -10.74
C ARG A 251 -11.30 -1.99 -10.02
N PHE A 252 -11.06 -3.14 -10.68
CA PHE A 252 -10.18 -4.21 -10.15
C PHE A 252 -9.43 -5.07 -11.20
N MET A 253 -8.32 -5.61 -10.67
CA MET A 253 -7.10 -6.29 -11.17
C MET A 253 -7.19 -7.82 -11.37
N LYS A 254 -6.19 -8.46 -12.01
CA LYS A 254 -5.99 -9.93 -11.92
C LYS A 254 -4.54 -10.45 -11.98
N PHE A 255 -4.32 -11.55 -11.25
CA PHE A 255 -3.05 -12.17 -10.80
C PHE A 255 -2.46 -13.24 -11.76
N SER A 256 -1.15 -13.49 -11.66
CA SER A 256 -0.47 -14.67 -12.24
C SER A 256 0.05 -15.61 -11.14
N GLU A 257 0.28 -16.89 -11.47
CA GLU A 257 0.77 -17.96 -10.56
C GLU A 257 2.10 -17.63 -9.84
N ASN A 258 2.83 -16.59 -10.27
CA ASN A 258 4.17 -16.27 -9.76
C ASN A 258 4.32 -14.86 -9.15
N GLY A 259 3.23 -14.09 -8.98
CA GLY A 259 3.28 -12.72 -8.47
C GLY A 259 2.46 -11.73 -9.31
N VAL A 260 2.17 -10.57 -8.71
CA VAL A 260 1.05 -9.66 -9.03
C VAL A 260 1.29 -8.79 -10.28
N LEU A 261 0.30 -8.71 -11.17
CA LEU A 261 0.18 -7.70 -12.25
C LEU A 261 -1.23 -7.04 -12.22
N TYR A 262 -1.41 -5.81 -12.71
CA TYR A 262 -2.62 -4.96 -12.55
C TYR A 262 -3.39 -4.77 -13.85
N PHE A 263 -4.73 -4.98 -13.88
CA PHE A 263 -5.59 -4.67 -15.05
C PHE A 263 -7.06 -4.35 -14.72
N ASP A 264 -7.68 -3.38 -15.39
CA ASP A 264 -9.11 -3.02 -15.27
C ASP A 264 -10.03 -4.02 -15.99
N VAL A 265 -10.83 -4.79 -15.22
CA VAL A 265 -11.74 -5.83 -15.72
C VAL A 265 -13.21 -5.35 -15.80
N ASP A 266 -13.57 -4.21 -15.20
CA ASP A 266 -14.98 -3.79 -15.06
C ASP A 266 -15.58 -3.26 -16.37
N ALA A 267 -14.74 -2.75 -17.25
CA ALA A 267 -15.15 -2.35 -18.58
C ALA A 267 -15.46 -3.55 -19.51
N MET A 268 -15.01 -4.76 -19.14
CA MET A 268 -15.39 -6.01 -19.81
C MET A 268 -16.75 -6.58 -19.36
N GLN A 269 -17.31 -6.16 -18.22
CA GLN A 269 -18.51 -6.81 -17.65
C GLN A 269 -19.83 -6.07 -17.92
N LYS A 270 -19.80 -4.77 -18.27
CA LYS A 270 -21.02 -4.03 -18.67
C LYS A 270 -21.32 -4.07 -20.17
N THR A 271 -20.43 -4.68 -20.93
CA THR A 271 -20.51 -4.78 -22.37
C THR A 271 -20.56 -6.24 -22.71
N ASP A 272 -21.58 -6.68 -23.46
CA ASP A 272 -21.73 -8.06 -23.92
C ASP A 272 -20.62 -8.41 -24.92
N GLY A 273 -19.36 -8.44 -24.48
CA GLY A 273 -18.18 -8.61 -25.31
C GLY A 273 -18.04 -7.54 -26.38
N THR A 274 -16.87 -6.93 -26.50
CA THR A 274 -16.48 -6.26 -27.75
C THR A 274 -17.40 -5.12 -28.23
N LYS A 275 -18.40 -4.59 -27.48
CA LYS A 275 -19.40 -3.60 -27.97
C LYS A 275 -20.05 -2.74 -26.85
N GLY A 276 -20.18 -1.42 -27.02
CA GLY A 276 -20.75 -0.52 -26.00
C GLY A 276 -20.37 0.96 -26.23
N THR A 277 -20.32 1.79 -25.18
CA THR A 277 -19.96 3.22 -25.34
C THR A 277 -18.45 3.47 -25.20
N PHE A 278 -17.92 4.43 -25.94
CA PHE A 278 -16.49 4.71 -26.07
C PHE A 278 -15.85 5.12 -24.74
N GLY A 279 -16.55 5.91 -23.94
CA GLY A 279 -16.11 6.30 -22.60
C GLY A 279 -16.03 5.13 -21.62
N GLU A 280 -16.80 4.07 -21.87
CA GLU A 280 -16.80 2.85 -21.07
C GLU A 280 -15.84 1.77 -21.62
N LEU A 281 -15.61 1.71 -22.93
CA LEU A 281 -14.90 0.60 -23.60
C LEU A 281 -13.47 0.86 -24.05
N VAL A 282 -13.09 2.12 -24.22
CA VAL A 282 -11.78 2.43 -24.77
C VAL A 282 -10.86 2.92 -23.68
N ILE A 283 -11.33 3.81 -22.81
CA ILE A 283 -10.48 4.37 -21.75
C ILE A 283 -10.32 3.33 -20.64
N GLY A 284 -9.09 2.82 -20.47
CA GLY A 284 -8.70 1.93 -19.38
C GLY A 284 -8.91 0.43 -19.62
N ASN A 285 -9.41 0.03 -20.79
CA ASN A 285 -9.66 -1.39 -21.08
C ASN A 285 -8.41 -2.14 -21.54
N VAL A 286 -8.29 -3.40 -21.14
CA VAL A 286 -7.16 -4.27 -21.48
C VAL A 286 -7.60 -5.41 -22.39
N PHE A 287 -6.83 -5.67 -23.43
CA PHE A 287 -7.09 -6.65 -24.47
C PHE A 287 -5.90 -7.59 -24.59
N GLN A 288 -6.16 -8.89 -24.56
CA GLN A 288 -5.15 -9.87 -24.94
C GLN A 288 -5.16 -10.03 -26.46
N SER A 289 -4.01 -9.91 -27.12
CA SER A 289 -3.93 -10.15 -28.56
C SER A 289 -3.99 -11.64 -28.87
N LYS A 290 -5.05 -12.10 -29.54
CA LYS A 290 -5.17 -13.51 -29.98
C LYS A 290 -4.72 -13.70 -31.43
N SER A 291 -5.08 -12.75 -32.30
CA SER A 291 -4.75 -12.82 -33.73
C SER A 291 -3.47 -12.06 -34.12
N GLY A 292 -2.84 -11.34 -33.18
CA GLY A 292 -1.78 -10.38 -33.49
C GLY A 292 -2.29 -9.05 -34.03
N LYS A 293 -3.61 -8.80 -33.90
CA LYS A 293 -4.28 -7.56 -34.28
C LYS A 293 -5.30 -7.16 -33.21
N LEU A 294 -5.68 -5.89 -33.22
CA LEU A 294 -6.80 -5.36 -32.45
C LEU A 294 -7.54 -4.34 -33.31
N THR A 295 -8.86 -4.47 -33.45
CA THR A 295 -9.67 -3.60 -34.30
C THR A 295 -10.76 -2.90 -33.50
N VAL A 296 -10.75 -1.57 -33.51
CA VAL A 296 -11.78 -0.71 -32.93
C VAL A 296 -12.70 -0.22 -34.05
N THR A 297 -14.01 -0.47 -33.94
CA THR A 297 -15.02 -0.05 -34.89
C THR A 297 -16.10 0.78 -34.21
N PHE A 298 -16.22 2.04 -34.60
CA PHE A 298 -17.29 2.95 -34.21
C PHE A 298 -18.55 2.68 -35.04
N GLU A 299 -19.72 2.70 -34.40
CA GLU A 299 -21.00 2.61 -35.13
C GLU A 299 -21.17 3.82 -36.07
N ASP A 300 -20.82 5.01 -35.60
CA ASP A 300 -20.82 6.24 -36.38
C ASP A 300 -19.88 7.29 -35.76
N ILE A 301 -18.64 7.38 -36.28
CA ILE A 301 -17.66 8.35 -35.79
C ILE A 301 -18.07 9.80 -36.08
N SER A 302 -18.97 10.03 -37.04
CA SER A 302 -19.36 11.40 -37.45
C SER A 302 -20.13 12.15 -36.37
N LYS A 303 -20.66 11.42 -35.37
CA LYS A 303 -21.29 11.97 -34.16
C LYS A 303 -20.29 12.49 -33.13
N GLY A 304 -19.00 12.18 -33.30
CA GLY A 304 -17.93 12.62 -32.42
C GLY A 304 -17.46 14.03 -32.74
N ASP A 305 -16.89 14.70 -31.75
CA ASP A 305 -16.12 15.93 -31.92
C ASP A 305 -14.64 15.58 -32.13
N LEU A 306 -14.17 15.71 -33.37
CA LEU A 306 -12.78 15.45 -33.76
C LEU A 306 -11.96 16.74 -33.91
N SER A 307 -12.47 17.88 -33.45
CA SER A 307 -11.83 19.19 -33.64
C SER A 307 -10.46 19.34 -32.99
N LEU A 308 -10.20 18.52 -31.95
CA LEU A 308 -8.95 18.45 -31.20
C LEU A 308 -8.00 17.33 -31.68
N LYS A 309 -8.26 16.75 -32.87
CA LYS A 309 -7.45 15.66 -33.45
C LYS A 309 -7.21 14.51 -32.47
N PRO A 310 -8.27 13.83 -32.00
CA PRO A 310 -8.09 12.75 -31.06
C PRO A 310 -7.40 11.54 -31.70
N VAL A 311 -6.57 10.87 -30.91
CA VAL A 311 -5.88 9.63 -31.28
C VAL A 311 -6.33 8.47 -30.39
N LEU A 312 -6.30 7.26 -30.95
CA LEU A 312 -6.26 6.02 -30.19
C LEU A 312 -4.79 5.61 -30.04
N SER A 313 -4.35 5.40 -28.81
CA SER A 313 -2.99 4.97 -28.49
C SER A 313 -3.03 3.58 -27.88
N LEU A 314 -2.49 2.58 -28.57
CA LEU A 314 -2.39 1.22 -28.06
C LEU A 314 -1.03 1.01 -27.41
N ASN A 315 -1.06 0.76 -26.11
CA ASN A 315 0.11 0.53 -25.27
C ASN A 315 0.21 -0.96 -24.91
N ASN A 316 1.43 -1.48 -24.82
CA ASN A 316 1.68 -2.81 -24.26
C ASN A 316 1.97 -2.69 -22.76
N ILE A 317 1.45 -3.60 -21.94
CA ILE A 317 1.67 -3.51 -20.48
C ILE A 317 3.00 -4.11 -20.04
N ASP A 318 3.44 -5.14 -20.75
CA ASP A 318 4.58 -5.96 -20.36
C ASP A 318 5.91 -5.40 -20.88
N GLU A 319 5.89 -4.49 -21.86
CA GLU A 319 7.07 -3.99 -22.56
C GLU A 319 7.14 -2.46 -22.59
N LYS A 320 8.34 -1.91 -22.30
CA LYS A 320 8.67 -0.49 -22.54
C LYS A 320 8.88 -0.24 -24.03
N GLY A 321 7.78 -0.13 -24.78
CA GLY A 321 7.77 0.23 -26.19
C GLY A 321 6.97 1.50 -26.47
N GLU A 322 7.26 2.16 -27.58
CA GLU A 322 6.46 3.29 -28.06
C GLU A 322 5.04 2.82 -28.40
N PRO A 323 3.98 3.56 -28.00
CA PRO A 323 2.62 3.19 -28.33
C PRO A 323 2.36 3.24 -29.83
N GLN A 324 1.50 2.34 -30.32
CA GLN A 324 0.94 2.50 -31.66
C GLN A 324 -0.18 3.54 -31.60
N MET A 325 -0.07 4.60 -32.40
CA MET A 325 -1.08 5.66 -32.43
C MET A 325 -1.84 5.69 -33.75
N ILE A 326 -3.15 5.89 -33.70
CA ILE A 326 -4.00 6.08 -34.88
C ILE A 326 -4.93 7.29 -34.65
N GLU A 327 -4.81 8.33 -35.48
CA GLU A 327 -5.71 9.49 -35.47
C GLU A 327 -7.11 9.11 -35.95
N LEU A 328 -8.13 9.58 -35.21
CA LEU A 328 -9.53 9.41 -35.58
C LEU A 328 -9.91 10.45 -36.63
N THR A 329 -10.45 9.99 -37.76
CA THR A 329 -10.81 10.83 -38.91
C THR A 329 -12.28 10.67 -39.27
N LYS A 330 -12.92 11.79 -39.63
CA LYS A 330 -14.33 11.79 -40.06
C LYS A 330 -14.51 10.89 -41.29
N GLY A 331 -15.52 10.02 -41.26
CA GLY A 331 -15.82 9.08 -42.36
C GLY A 331 -15.09 7.75 -42.29
N LYS A 332 -14.16 7.55 -41.34
CA LYS A 332 -13.53 6.26 -41.07
C LYS A 332 -14.05 5.70 -39.75
N ASN A 333 -14.80 4.62 -39.83
CA ASN A 333 -15.39 3.99 -38.64
C ASN A 333 -14.52 2.88 -38.04
N THR A 334 -13.54 2.33 -38.76
CA THR A 334 -12.76 1.16 -38.33
C THR A 334 -11.27 1.47 -38.30
N TYR A 335 -10.61 1.06 -37.20
CA TYR A 335 -9.21 1.31 -36.90
C TYR A 335 -8.56 0.02 -36.41
N THR A 336 -7.46 -0.40 -37.04
CA THR A 336 -6.80 -1.68 -36.71
C THR A 336 -5.34 -1.48 -36.36
N PHE A 337 -4.97 -1.92 -35.16
CA PHE A 337 -3.60 -2.11 -34.73
C PHE A 337 -3.11 -3.50 -35.19
N SER A 338 -1.88 -3.57 -35.68
CA SER A 338 -1.31 -4.79 -36.27
C SER A 338 0.10 -5.07 -35.76
N GLY A 339 0.57 -6.30 -35.93
CA GLY A 339 1.90 -6.72 -35.47
C GLY A 339 1.98 -6.86 -33.96
N LEU A 340 0.85 -7.08 -33.30
CA LEU A 340 0.80 -7.31 -31.86
C LEU A 340 1.37 -8.70 -31.56
N LYS A 341 2.14 -8.80 -30.49
CA LYS A 341 2.63 -10.08 -29.98
C LYS A 341 1.43 -10.83 -29.39
N LYS A 342 1.28 -12.08 -29.81
CA LYS A 342 0.22 -12.96 -29.31
C LYS A 342 0.38 -13.17 -27.81
N GLU A 343 -0.73 -13.33 -27.12
CA GLU A 343 -0.82 -13.63 -25.68
C GLU A 343 -0.39 -12.49 -24.74
N LEU A 344 0.19 -11.40 -25.26
CA LEU A 344 0.45 -10.18 -24.50
C LEU A 344 -0.81 -9.34 -24.31
N PHE A 345 -0.79 -8.53 -23.25
CA PHE A 345 -1.86 -7.61 -22.89
C PHE A 345 -1.57 -6.19 -23.41
N TYR A 346 -2.62 -5.55 -23.89
CA TYR A 346 -2.59 -4.19 -24.43
C TYR A 346 -3.72 -3.34 -23.88
N TYR A 347 -3.53 -2.04 -23.68
CA TYR A 347 -4.63 -1.13 -23.36
C TYR A 347 -4.70 0.02 -24.37
N ILE A 348 -5.91 0.55 -24.56
CA ILE A 348 -6.11 1.70 -25.44
C ILE A 348 -6.27 2.96 -24.58
N ASP A 349 -5.51 3.99 -24.90
CA ASP A 349 -5.74 5.34 -24.44
C ASP A 349 -6.40 6.17 -25.55
N TYR A 350 -7.09 7.22 -25.10
CA TYR A 350 -7.67 8.24 -25.96
C TYR A 350 -7.27 9.60 -25.42
N TYR A 351 -6.69 10.44 -26.29
CA TYR A 351 -6.37 11.82 -25.96
C TYR A 351 -6.32 12.68 -27.22
N ALA A 352 -6.46 14.00 -27.03
CA ALA A 352 -6.31 14.99 -28.08
C ALA A 352 -4.84 15.32 -28.32
N THR A 353 -4.44 15.47 -29.59
CA THR A 353 -3.08 15.94 -29.94
C THR A 353 -3.04 17.42 -30.30
N LYS A 354 -4.20 18.10 -30.30
CA LYS A 354 -4.31 19.54 -30.48
C LYS A 354 -4.87 20.17 -29.21
N ASP A 355 -4.25 21.25 -28.75
CA ASP A 355 -4.67 21.96 -27.56
C ASP A 355 -6.09 22.50 -27.68
N ALA A 356 -6.86 22.32 -26.62
CA ALA A 356 -8.15 22.98 -26.47
C ALA A 356 -7.93 24.48 -26.16
N PRO A 357 -8.83 25.37 -26.63
CA PRO A 357 -8.73 26.79 -26.31
C PRO A 357 -8.96 27.08 -24.81
N ASP A 358 -9.71 26.21 -24.13
CA ASP A 358 -9.98 26.26 -22.70
C ASP A 358 -10.42 24.88 -22.16
N GLU A 359 -10.40 24.72 -20.84
CA GLU A 359 -10.78 23.49 -20.13
C GLU A 359 -12.23 23.07 -20.42
N LYS A 360 -13.15 24.04 -20.53
CA LYS A 360 -14.57 23.77 -20.82
C LYS A 360 -14.76 23.14 -22.20
N SER A 361 -13.98 23.57 -23.18
CA SER A 361 -14.00 23.03 -24.54
C SER A 361 -13.48 21.61 -24.57
N MET A 362 -12.41 21.31 -23.82
CA MET A 362 -11.88 19.96 -23.63
C MET A 362 -12.93 19.04 -22.96
N GLU A 363 -13.52 19.46 -21.84
CA GLU A 363 -14.56 18.71 -21.15
C GLU A 363 -15.76 18.41 -22.06
N LYS A 364 -16.18 19.40 -22.85
CA LYS A 364 -17.30 19.23 -23.80
C LYS A 364 -16.97 18.18 -24.87
N THR A 365 -15.80 18.24 -25.48
CA THR A 365 -15.34 17.27 -26.47
C THR A 365 -15.29 15.86 -25.88
N ASP A 366 -14.75 15.72 -24.66
CA ASP A 366 -14.70 14.43 -23.96
C ASP A 366 -16.10 13.89 -23.64
N GLN A 367 -17.00 14.71 -23.11
CA GLN A 367 -18.37 14.31 -22.79
C GLN A 367 -19.17 13.90 -24.03
N GLN A 368 -18.88 14.50 -25.19
CA GLN A 368 -19.49 14.12 -26.46
C GLN A 368 -18.93 12.77 -26.93
N ASN A 369 -17.61 12.62 -26.97
CA ASN A 369 -16.97 11.42 -27.52
C ASN A 369 -17.18 10.19 -26.65
N LYS A 370 -17.30 10.35 -25.32
CA LYS A 370 -17.64 9.25 -24.39
C LYS A 370 -18.93 8.51 -24.77
N LYS A 371 -19.87 9.17 -25.46
CA LYS A 371 -21.17 8.61 -25.84
C LYS A 371 -21.15 7.82 -27.16
N LEU A 372 -20.03 7.84 -27.89
CA LEU A 372 -19.92 7.13 -29.16
C LEU A 372 -20.09 5.62 -28.93
N ARG A 373 -20.80 4.94 -29.82
CA ARG A 373 -20.89 3.48 -29.75
C ARG A 373 -19.72 2.85 -30.50
N VAL A 374 -19.05 1.91 -29.86
CA VAL A 374 -17.86 1.24 -30.38
C VAL A 374 -17.93 -0.26 -30.18
N SER A 375 -17.11 -0.94 -30.96
CA SER A 375 -16.86 -2.36 -30.86
C SER A 375 -15.37 -2.68 -31.02
N ILE A 376 -14.84 -3.67 -30.31
CA ILE A 376 -13.42 -4.00 -30.29
C ILE A 376 -13.20 -5.50 -30.47
N SER A 377 -12.49 -5.91 -31.52
CA SER A 377 -12.14 -7.32 -31.78
C SER A 377 -10.63 -7.55 -31.76
N SER A 378 -10.20 -8.74 -31.29
CA SER A 378 -8.79 -9.18 -31.14
C SER A 378 -8.52 -10.46 -31.90
#